data_AF-A0A0N4VZ51-F1
#
_entry.id   AF-A0A0N4VZ51-F1
#
_cell.length_a   1.000
_cell.length_b   1.000
_cell.length_c   1.000
_cell.angle_alpha   90.00
_cell.angle_beta   90.00
_cell.angle_gamma   90.00
#
_symmetry.space_group_name_H-M   'P 1'
#
loop_
_entity.id
_entity.type
_entity.pdbx_description
1 polymer ?
#
loop_
_entity_poly.entity_id
_entity_poly.type
_entity_poly.pdbx_seq_one_letter_code
_entity_poly.pdbx_strand_id
1 'polypeptide(L)'
;MKAVRAGMCEYQMERGRNSSVLHYGHANAPNDKLIEDGDMCLFDMGPEYNCYAADITTSFPANGKFTEKQKMVYNAVLEANRAVFKAAKPGVRWTDMHLLSEKVILTHLQKAGLLTGDIDEMVNARLGAVFMPHGLGHLVGLDVHDCGGYLG
;
A
#
# COMPACT_ATOMS: atom_id res chain seq x y z
N MET A 1 -30.21 -18.94 5.55
CA MET A 1 -28.81 -18.47 5.52
C MET A 1 -28.56 -17.70 6.80
N LYS A 2 -27.73 -18.21 7.71
CA LYS A 2 -27.34 -17.46 8.91
C LYS A 2 -26.40 -16.33 8.46
N ALA A 3 -26.81 -15.09 8.69
CA ALA A 3 -25.92 -13.94 8.55
C ALA A 3 -24.76 -14.12 9.53
N VAL A 4 -23.58 -14.39 8.99
CA VAL A 4 -22.35 -14.22 9.75
C VAL A 4 -22.19 -12.71 9.93
N ARG A 5 -22.23 -12.25 11.17
CA ARG A 5 -21.81 -10.89 11.53
C ARG A 5 -20.29 -10.91 11.45
N ALA A 6 -19.73 -10.59 10.29
CA ALA A 6 -18.31 -10.26 10.21
C ALA A 6 -18.10 -8.99 11.06
N GLY A 7 -17.25 -9.04 12.08
CA GLY A 7 -16.68 -7.81 12.62
C GLY A 7 -15.90 -7.14 11.50
N MET A 8 -15.88 -5.82 11.41
CA MET A 8 -15.04 -5.10 10.45
C MET A 8 -13.86 -4.55 11.23
N CYS A 9 -12.64 -4.84 10.77
CA CYS A 9 -11.42 -4.51 11.48
C CYS A 9 -10.99 -3.06 11.17
N GLU A 10 -11.00 -2.66 9.89
CA GLU A 10 -10.67 -1.29 9.44
C GLU A 10 -11.43 -0.86 8.18
N TYR A 11 -11.65 0.46 8.02
CA TYR A 11 -12.35 1.05 6.87
C TYR A 11 -11.79 2.43 6.48
N GLN A 12 -10.97 2.44 5.42
CA GLN A 12 -10.34 3.64 4.90
C GLN A 12 -10.74 3.82 3.43
N MET A 13 -11.52 4.87 3.14
CA MET A 13 -11.93 5.20 1.77
C MET A 13 -11.34 6.52 1.36
N GLU A 14 -10.29 6.45 0.57
CA GLU A 14 -9.55 7.62 0.14
C GLU A 14 -9.79 7.91 -1.33
N ARG A 15 -9.71 9.19 -1.67
CA ARG A 15 -9.80 9.68 -3.05
C ARG A 15 -8.87 10.85 -3.28
N GLY A 16 -8.45 11.05 -4.53
CA GLY A 16 -7.75 12.27 -4.95
C GLY A 16 -6.50 12.53 -4.10
N ARG A 17 -6.46 13.62 -3.33
CA ARG A 17 -5.34 13.92 -2.42
C ARG A 17 -5.38 13.13 -1.11
N ASN A 18 -6.57 12.70 -0.67
CA ASN A 18 -6.71 11.97 0.59
C ASN A 18 -6.04 10.60 0.53
N SER A 19 -5.81 10.05 -0.67
CA SER A 19 -5.06 8.79 -0.84
C SER A 19 -3.57 8.87 -0.55
N SER A 20 -3.12 10.03 -0.05
CA SER A 20 -1.79 10.20 0.53
C SER A 20 -1.80 10.26 2.07
N VAL A 21 -2.97 10.10 2.70
CA VAL A 21 -3.13 10.03 4.17
C VAL A 21 -3.34 8.57 4.57
N LEU A 22 -2.27 7.92 5.05
CA LEU A 22 -2.20 6.45 5.18
C LEU A 22 -3.24 5.79 6.10
N HIS A 23 -3.74 6.48 7.11
CA HIS A 23 -4.78 5.98 8.02
C HIS A 23 -5.99 6.91 8.00
N TYR A 24 -6.51 7.19 6.81
CA TYR A 24 -7.72 8.01 6.63
C TYR A 24 -8.98 7.25 7.11
N GLY A 25 -10.09 7.96 7.34
CA GLY A 25 -11.35 7.34 7.76
C GLY A 25 -11.61 7.32 9.27
N HIS A 26 -10.64 7.75 10.08
CA HIS A 26 -10.83 7.97 11.52
C HIS A 26 -11.81 9.12 11.81
N ALA A 27 -12.19 9.29 13.08
CA ALA A 27 -13.25 10.23 13.49
C ALA A 27 -13.03 11.70 13.07
N ASN A 28 -11.78 12.15 12.89
CA ASN A 28 -11.48 13.53 12.46
C ASN A 28 -11.31 13.66 10.93
N ALA A 29 -11.40 12.56 10.19
CA ALA A 29 -11.38 12.49 8.74
C ALA A 29 -12.34 11.39 8.25
N PRO A 30 -13.65 11.51 8.51
CA PRO A 30 -14.58 10.39 8.65
C PRO A 30 -15.15 9.88 7.31
N ASN A 31 -14.32 9.77 6.27
CA ASN A 31 -14.74 9.32 4.94
C ASN A 31 -15.90 10.15 4.31
N ASP A 32 -15.93 11.47 4.58
CA ASP A 32 -17.06 12.35 4.22
C ASP A 32 -16.93 13.06 2.86
N LYS A 33 -15.89 12.75 2.08
CA LYS A 33 -15.62 13.42 0.80
C LYS A 33 -16.29 12.70 -0.36
N LEU A 34 -17.03 13.46 -1.18
CA LEU A 34 -17.71 12.96 -2.38
C LEU A 34 -16.72 12.54 -3.48
N ILE A 35 -16.76 11.31 -3.97
CA ILE A 35 -15.89 10.86 -5.07
C ILE A 35 -16.16 11.66 -6.35
N GLU A 36 -15.10 12.19 -6.97
CA GLU A 36 -15.18 13.00 -8.19
C GLU A 36 -14.62 12.25 -9.41
N ASP A 37 -15.04 12.68 -10.60
CA ASP A 37 -14.47 12.16 -11.86
C ASP A 37 -12.97 12.47 -11.94
N GLY A 38 -12.20 11.48 -12.38
CA GLY A 38 -10.74 11.57 -12.48
C GLY A 38 -9.97 11.29 -11.17
N ASP A 39 -10.65 11.12 -10.03
CA ASP A 39 -9.97 10.71 -8.79
C ASP A 39 -9.35 9.30 -8.91
N MET A 40 -8.21 9.11 -8.25
CA MET A 40 -7.79 7.77 -7.82
C MET A 40 -8.42 7.47 -6.48
N CYS A 41 -9.02 6.29 -6.35
CA CYS A 41 -9.45 5.72 -5.08
C CYS A 41 -8.36 4.81 -4.52
N LEU A 42 -8.15 4.85 -3.21
CA LEU A 42 -7.39 3.87 -2.44
C LEU A 42 -8.28 3.41 -1.29
N PHE A 43 -8.68 2.16 -1.34
CA PHE A 43 -9.65 1.57 -0.43
C PHE A 43 -8.94 0.51 0.39
N ASP A 44 -8.70 0.80 1.66
CA ASP A 44 -8.11 -0.14 2.61
C ASP A 44 -9.18 -0.66 3.57
N MET A 45 -9.52 -1.94 3.43
CA MET A 45 -10.65 -2.53 4.13
C MET A 45 -10.44 -4.01 4.42
N GLY A 46 -10.76 -4.38 5.66
CA GLY A 46 -10.52 -5.72 6.18
C GLY A 46 -11.66 -6.25 7.05
N PRO A 47 -12.30 -7.39 6.69
CA PRO A 47 -13.21 -8.06 7.61
C PRO A 47 -12.45 -8.86 8.67
N GLU A 48 -13.11 -9.09 9.79
CA GLU A 48 -12.74 -10.08 10.79
C GLU A 48 -13.76 -11.23 10.78
N TYR A 49 -13.26 -12.46 10.75
CA TYR A 49 -14.08 -13.66 10.89
C TYR A 49 -13.53 -14.56 11.98
N ASN A 50 -14.35 -14.83 13.00
CA ASN A 50 -13.97 -15.67 14.14
C ASN A 50 -12.64 -15.20 14.79
N CYS A 51 -12.51 -13.88 14.99
CA CYS A 51 -11.31 -13.22 15.51
C CYS A 51 -10.06 -13.29 14.62
N TYR A 52 -10.14 -13.75 13.38
CA TYR A 52 -9.05 -13.64 12.41
C TYR A 52 -9.29 -12.44 11.50
N ALA A 53 -8.31 -11.55 11.44
CA ALA A 53 -8.32 -10.39 10.58
C ALA A 53 -7.93 -10.76 9.14
N ALA A 54 -8.50 -10.02 8.19
CA ALA A 54 -7.98 -9.87 6.84
C ALA A 54 -7.73 -8.38 6.60
N ASP A 55 -6.74 -8.07 5.76
CA ASP A 55 -6.29 -6.71 5.50
C ASP A 55 -5.96 -6.55 4.02
N ILE A 56 -6.73 -5.73 3.30
CA ILE A 56 -6.68 -5.66 1.84
C ILE A 56 -6.89 -4.22 1.38
N THR A 57 -5.85 -3.70 0.73
CA THR A 57 -5.91 -2.44 0.00
C THR A 57 -6.17 -2.66 -1.50
N THR A 58 -7.09 -1.90 -2.09
CA THR A 58 -7.32 -1.85 -3.55
C THR A 58 -7.28 -0.42 -4.06
N SER A 59 -6.51 -0.17 -5.12
CA SER A 59 -6.41 1.15 -5.76
C SER A 59 -6.93 1.13 -7.20
N PHE A 60 -7.79 2.08 -7.57
CA PHE A 60 -8.45 2.12 -8.87
C PHE A 60 -8.95 3.54 -9.21
N PRO A 61 -9.10 3.90 -10.50
CA PRO A 61 -9.69 5.18 -10.89
C PRO A 61 -11.20 5.17 -10.63
N ALA A 62 -11.72 6.25 -10.05
CA ALA A 62 -13.13 6.39 -9.70
C ALA A 62 -14.08 6.19 -10.89
N ASN A 63 -13.65 6.61 -12.08
CA ASN A 63 -14.42 6.51 -13.33
C ASN A 63 -14.13 5.23 -14.14
N GLY A 64 -13.36 4.28 -13.57
CA GLY A 64 -13.01 3.01 -14.20
C GLY A 64 -11.97 3.09 -15.32
N LYS A 65 -11.38 4.27 -15.61
CA LYS A 65 -10.37 4.44 -16.66
C LYS A 65 -9.13 5.13 -16.12
N PHE A 66 -8.00 4.43 -16.17
CA PHE A 66 -6.72 5.02 -15.80
C PHE A 66 -6.29 6.06 -16.84
N THR A 67 -5.90 7.24 -16.38
CA THR A 67 -5.05 8.16 -17.15
C THR A 67 -3.62 7.63 -17.21
N GLU A 68 -2.80 8.14 -18.13
CA GLU A 68 -1.39 7.71 -18.25
C GLU A 68 -0.59 7.97 -16.97
N LYS A 69 -0.83 9.09 -16.26
CA LYS A 69 -0.16 9.38 -14.99
C LYS A 69 -0.56 8.40 -13.89
N GLN A 70 -1.86 8.09 -13.76
CA GLN A 70 -2.35 7.12 -12.78
C GLN A 70 -1.82 5.72 -13.09
N LYS A 71 -1.84 5.31 -14.36
CA LYS A 71 -1.32 4.02 -14.82
C LYS A 71 0.18 3.87 -14.54
N MET A 72 0.96 4.94 -14.72
CA MET A 72 2.39 4.94 -14.42
C MET A 72 2.65 4.63 -12.94
N VAL A 73 1.99 5.35 -12.02
CA VAL A 73 2.13 5.14 -10.57
C VAL A 73 1.61 3.77 -10.16
N TYR A 74 0.42 3.39 -10.63
CA TYR A 74 -0.18 2.09 -10.34
C TYR A 74 0.74 0.93 -10.75
N ASN A 75 1.33 0.98 -11.94
CA ASN A 75 2.23 -0.07 -12.41
C ASN A 75 3.56 -0.12 -11.65
N ALA A 76 4.04 1.02 -11.12
CA ALA A 76 5.21 1.02 -10.24
C ALA A 76 4.96 0.20 -8.96
N VAL A 77 3.81 0.42 -8.32
CA VAL A 77 3.41 -0.31 -7.12
C VAL A 77 3.11 -1.78 -7.44
N LEU A 78 2.41 -2.06 -8.55
CA LEU A 78 2.10 -3.43 -8.98
C LEU A 78 3.36 -4.25 -9.24
N GLU A 79 4.37 -3.67 -9.89
CA GLU A 79 5.63 -4.36 -10.15
C GLU A 79 6.42 -4.57 -8.86
N ALA A 80 6.45 -3.58 -7.95
CA ALA A 80 7.09 -3.73 -6.65
C ALA A 80 6.44 -4.86 -5.83
N ASN A 81 5.10 -4.92 -5.80
CA ASN A 81 4.33 -5.98 -5.14
C ASN A 81 4.65 -7.36 -5.72
N ARG A 82 4.66 -7.50 -7.06
CA ARG A 82 5.02 -8.76 -7.74
C ARG A 82 6.47 -9.17 -7.50
N ALA A 83 7.40 -8.22 -7.48
CA ALA A 83 8.81 -8.47 -7.20
C ALA A 83 9.00 -9.01 -5.78
N VAL A 84 8.35 -8.42 -4.79
CA VAL A 84 8.36 -8.90 -3.40
C VAL A 84 7.75 -10.31 -3.31
N PHE A 85 6.56 -10.54 -3.88
CA PHE A 85 5.95 -11.88 -3.87
C PHE A 85 6.84 -12.96 -4.50
N LYS A 86 7.55 -12.62 -5.59
CA LYS A 86 8.46 -13.54 -6.26
C LYS A 86 9.73 -13.82 -5.44
N ALA A 87 10.23 -12.84 -4.70
CA ALA A 87 11.45 -12.95 -3.91
C ALA A 87 11.22 -13.55 -2.52
N ALA A 88 10.01 -13.41 -1.97
CA ALA A 88 9.64 -13.89 -0.64
C ALA A 88 9.73 -15.42 -0.55
N LYS A 89 10.57 -15.90 0.37
CA LYS A 89 10.79 -17.33 0.67
C LYS A 89 11.46 -17.48 2.05
N PRO A 90 11.47 -18.69 2.64
CA PRO A 90 12.16 -18.93 3.91
C PRO A 90 13.63 -18.45 3.88
N GLY A 91 14.07 -17.82 4.97
CA GLY A 91 15.43 -17.30 5.15
C GLY A 91 15.68 -15.90 4.57
N VAL A 92 14.73 -15.30 3.85
CA VAL A 92 14.84 -13.91 3.37
C VAL A 92 14.47 -12.93 4.49
N ARG A 93 15.25 -11.85 4.64
CA ARG A 93 14.95 -10.78 5.60
C ARG A 93 13.85 -9.88 5.06
N TRP A 94 12.86 -9.55 5.89
CA TRP A 94 11.77 -8.64 5.52
C TRP A 94 12.27 -7.23 5.16
N THR A 95 13.33 -6.76 5.82
CA THR A 95 13.98 -5.47 5.50
C THR A 95 14.54 -5.43 4.08
N ASP A 96 15.05 -6.55 3.57
CA ASP A 96 15.58 -6.62 2.21
C ASP A 96 14.45 -6.55 1.18
N MET A 97 13.26 -7.05 1.53
CA MET A 97 12.05 -6.89 0.71
C MET A 97 11.57 -5.44 0.68
N HIS A 98 11.63 -4.72 1.80
CA HIS A 98 11.31 -3.29 1.84
C HIS A 98 12.24 -2.50 0.91
N LEU A 99 13.54 -2.74 0.97
CA LEU A 99 14.53 -2.11 0.07
C LEU A 99 14.32 -2.52 -1.40
N LEU A 100 13.94 -3.77 -1.67
CA LEU A 100 13.59 -4.22 -3.01
C LEU A 100 12.39 -3.45 -3.57
N SER A 101 11.33 -3.27 -2.77
CA SER A 101 10.15 -2.48 -3.16
C SER A 101 10.53 -1.03 -3.46
N GLU A 102 11.28 -0.38 -2.57
CA GLU A 102 11.78 0.98 -2.77
C GLU A 102 12.58 1.10 -4.09
N LYS A 103 13.50 0.16 -4.34
CA LYS A 103 14.32 0.15 -5.56
C LYS A 103 13.48 0.06 -6.83
N VAL A 104 12.46 -0.80 -6.84
CA VAL A 104 11.54 -0.93 -7.99
C VAL A 104 10.76 0.35 -8.21
N ILE A 105 10.18 0.93 -7.14
CA ILE A 105 9.43 2.19 -7.22
C ILE A 105 10.32 3.32 -7.76
N LEU A 106 11.52 3.51 -7.20
CA LEU A 106 12.46 4.54 -7.66
C LEU A 106 12.85 4.35 -9.12
N THR A 107 13.06 3.11 -9.57
CA THR A 107 13.37 2.80 -10.97
C THR A 107 12.23 3.21 -11.90
N HIS A 108 10.97 2.98 -11.49
CA HIS A 108 9.81 3.41 -12.27
C HIS A 108 9.68 4.94 -12.31
N LEU A 109 9.88 5.63 -11.18
CA LEU A 109 9.84 7.08 -11.11
C LEU A 109 10.95 7.72 -11.95
N GLN A 110 12.16 7.14 -11.95
CA GLN A 110 13.27 7.55 -12.82
C GLN A 110 12.92 7.37 -14.31
N LYS A 111 12.39 6.20 -14.70
CA LYS A 111 11.95 5.95 -16.09
C LYS A 111 10.83 6.89 -16.55
N ALA A 112 9.98 7.34 -15.63
CA ALA A 112 8.94 8.33 -15.89
C ALA A 112 9.49 9.78 -15.97
N GLY A 113 10.79 9.99 -15.76
CA GLY A 113 11.43 11.30 -15.79
C GLY A 113 11.20 12.14 -14.53
N LEU A 114 10.71 11.54 -13.43
CA LEU A 114 10.46 12.24 -12.17
C LEU A 114 11.70 12.31 -11.29
N LEU A 115 12.65 11.40 -11.48
CA LEU A 115 13.92 11.32 -10.76
C LEU A 115 15.09 11.21 -11.75
N THR A 116 16.25 11.71 -11.36
CA THR A 116 17.51 11.63 -12.13
C THR A 116 18.65 11.24 -11.19
N GLY A 117 19.66 10.53 -11.71
CA GLY A 117 20.78 10.01 -10.92
C GLY A 117 20.78 8.48 -10.83
N ASP A 118 21.68 7.92 -10.02
CA ASP A 118 21.82 6.47 -9.83
C ASP A 118 20.79 5.91 -8.82
N ILE A 119 20.25 4.72 -9.10
CA ILE A 119 19.21 4.10 -8.26
C ILE A 119 19.76 3.62 -6.92
N ASP A 120 20.97 3.06 -6.90
CA ASP A 120 21.56 2.54 -5.65
C ASP A 120 21.95 3.72 -4.74
N GLU A 121 22.42 4.82 -5.31
CA GLU A 121 22.60 6.08 -4.57
C GLU A 121 21.28 6.60 -3.96
N MET A 122 20.18 6.59 -4.71
CA MET A 122 18.86 7.00 -4.20
C MET A 122 18.38 6.12 -3.03
N VAL A 123 18.57 4.80 -3.13
CA VAL A 123 18.21 3.86 -2.06
C VAL A 123 19.07 4.10 -0.82
N ASN A 124 20.38 4.28 -1.00
CA ASN A 124 21.31 4.58 0.10
C ASN A 124 20.98 5.91 0.79
N ALA A 125 20.52 6.90 0.04
CA ALA A 125 20.05 8.18 0.56
C ALA A 125 18.65 8.11 1.19
N ARG A 126 18.03 6.93 1.29
CA ARG A 126 16.66 6.71 1.79
C ARG A 126 15.59 7.50 1.03
N LEU A 127 15.82 7.80 -0.25
CA LEU A 127 14.84 8.54 -1.06
C LEU A 127 13.52 7.75 -1.24
N GLY A 128 13.57 6.42 -1.18
CA GLY A 128 12.38 5.57 -1.22
C GLY A 128 11.36 5.91 -0.13
N ALA A 129 11.83 6.27 1.07
CA ALA A 129 10.98 6.63 2.21
C ALA A 129 10.18 7.93 1.98
N VAL A 130 10.57 8.78 1.03
CA VAL A 130 9.78 9.96 0.64
C VAL A 130 8.49 9.54 -0.08
N PHE A 131 8.52 8.44 -0.83
CA PHE A 131 7.40 7.96 -1.63
C PHE A 131 6.64 6.80 -0.96
N MET A 132 7.29 6.07 -0.06
CA MET A 132 6.71 4.98 0.73
C MET A 132 7.17 5.12 2.19
N PRO A 133 6.53 6.01 2.98
CA PRO A 133 6.99 6.35 4.33
C PRO A 133 6.63 5.30 5.41
N HIS A 134 5.81 4.30 5.06
CA HIS A 134 5.40 3.22 5.94
C HIS A 134 6.25 1.96 5.76
N GLY A 135 6.11 0.99 6.67
CA GLY A 135 6.68 -0.34 6.49
C GLY A 135 6.11 -1.04 5.26
N LEU A 136 6.87 -1.96 4.66
CA LEU A 136 6.38 -2.70 3.47
C LEU A 136 5.11 -3.52 3.77
N GLY A 137 4.98 -3.99 5.00
CA GLY A 137 3.86 -4.76 5.52
C GLY A 137 4.20 -5.32 6.90
N HIS A 138 3.24 -6.02 7.49
CA HIS A 138 3.29 -6.54 8.85
C HIS A 138 2.74 -7.97 8.91
N LEU A 139 2.87 -8.59 10.08
CA LEU A 139 2.18 -9.84 10.38
C LEU A 139 0.67 -9.54 10.54
N VAL A 140 -0.15 -10.50 10.12
CA VAL A 140 -1.61 -10.46 10.24
C VAL A 140 -2.08 -11.81 10.77
N GLY A 141 -3.03 -11.79 11.72
CA GLY A 141 -3.52 -12.99 12.36
C GLY A 141 -4.78 -12.70 13.17
N LEU A 142 -4.68 -12.78 14.50
CA LEU A 142 -5.82 -12.42 15.36
C LEU A 142 -6.00 -10.90 15.43
N ASP A 143 -4.90 -10.16 15.47
CA ASP A 143 -4.88 -8.71 15.29
C ASP A 143 -4.49 -8.37 13.85
N VAL A 144 -4.94 -7.22 13.34
CA VAL A 144 -4.54 -6.72 12.00
C VAL A 144 -3.03 -6.47 11.93
N HIS A 145 -2.49 -5.89 13.00
CA HIS A 145 -1.05 -5.79 13.27
C HIS A 145 -0.67 -6.82 14.33
N ASP A 146 -0.40 -8.05 13.88
CA ASP A 146 -0.22 -9.19 14.79
C ASP A 146 1.13 -9.17 15.53
N CYS A 147 1.18 -9.94 16.62
CA CYS A 147 2.31 -10.02 17.52
C CYS A 147 3.56 -10.70 16.90
N GLY A 148 4.73 -10.50 17.53
CA GLY A 148 5.96 -11.22 17.18
C GLY A 148 6.78 -10.63 16.01
N GLY A 149 6.55 -9.38 15.62
CA GLY A 149 7.30 -8.74 14.52
C GLY A 149 8.75 -8.32 14.84
N TYR A 150 9.12 -8.20 16.12
CA TYR A 150 10.45 -7.74 16.56
C TYR A 150 11.19 -8.86 17.30
N LEU A 151 11.62 -9.87 16.53
CA LEU A 151 12.45 -10.97 17.02
C LEU A 151 13.91 -10.60 16.75
N GLY A 152 14.59 -10.09 17.78
CA GLY A 152 16.00 -9.70 17.72
C GLY A 152 16.93 -10.84 17.34
#